data_AF-A0A8J6RPB3-F1
#
_entry.id   AF-A0A8J6RPB3-F1
#
_cell.length_a   1.000
_cell.length_b   1.000
_cell.length_c   1.000
_cell.angle_alpha   90.00
_cell.angle_beta   90.00
_cell.angle_gamma   90.00
#
_symmetry.space_group_name_H-M   'P 1'
#
loop_
_entity.id
_entity.type
_entity.pdbx_description
1 polymer ?
#
loop_
_entity_poly.entity_id
_entity_poly.type
_entity_poly.pdbx_seq_one_letter_code
_entity_poly.pdbx_strand_id
1 'polypeptide(L)' 'MLLGLEPGHAILWKWFCGHCGCPVPRLTRNGKIMVIPAGSLDTAPPITPTAHIFWASRASWGCASGGLPTHAEYPESW' A
#
# COMPACT_ATOMS: atom_id res chain seq x y z
N MET A 1 -18.22 5.37 -18.58
CA MET A 1 -19.30 5.63 -17.61
C MET A 1 -18.63 5.86 -16.26
N LEU A 2 -18.45 7.12 -15.90
CA LEU A 2 -17.80 7.52 -14.66
C LEU A 2 -18.72 7.14 -13.49
N LEU A 3 -18.27 6.23 -12.63
CA LEU A 3 -18.89 5.97 -11.34
C LEU A 3 -17.81 6.13 -10.27
N GLY A 4 -18.08 6.99 -9.29
CA GLY A 4 -17.38 7.00 -8.00
C GLY A 4 -16.45 8.20 -7.74
N LEU A 5 -17.02 9.40 -7.59
CA LEU A 5 -16.41 10.51 -6.85
C LEU A 5 -17.20 10.72 -5.56
N GLU A 6 -17.18 9.74 -4.67
CA GLU A 6 -17.59 9.94 -3.27
C GLU A 6 -16.35 10.41 -2.48
N PRO A 7 -16.42 11.51 -1.72
CA PRO A 7 -15.34 11.90 -0.81
C PRO A 7 -15.18 10.80 0.25
N GLY A 8 -14.01 10.13 0.24
CA GLY A 8 -13.69 9.06 1.21
C GLY A 8 -13.16 7.78 0.57
N HIS A 9 -13.39 7.55 -0.72
CA HIS A 9 -12.86 6.36 -1.40
C HIS A 9 -11.54 6.65 -2.11
N ALA A 10 -10.44 6.37 -1.42
CA ALA A 10 -9.11 6.37 -2.03
C ALA A 10 -9.04 5.29 -3.12
N ILE A 11 -8.98 5.70 -4.38
CA ILE A 11 -8.78 4.77 -5.50
C ILE A 11 -7.31 4.32 -5.45
N LEU A 12 -7.07 3.06 -5.08
CA LEU A 12 -5.73 2.48 -4.99
C LEU A 12 -5.39 1.74 -6.27
N TRP A 13 -4.60 2.40 -7.12
CA TRP A 13 -4.13 1.82 -8.37
C TRP A 13 -2.88 0.99 -8.09
N LYS A 14 -2.78 -0.18 -8.73
CA LYS A 14 -1.54 -0.98 -8.76
C LYS A 14 -1.07 -1.05 -10.21
N TRP A 15 0.24 -0.94 -10.40
CA TRP A 15 0.86 -1.02 -11.72
C TRP A 15 1.65 -2.33 -11.77
N PHE A 16 1.60 -2.99 -12.92
CA PHE A 16 2.25 -4.29 -13.12
C PHE A 16 3.10 -4.25 -14.39
N CYS A 17 4.21 -4.98 -14.37
CA CYS A 17 5.04 -5.16 -15.56
C CYS A 17 4.27 -5.99 -16.60
N GLY A 18 4.18 -5.49 -17.84
CA GLY A 18 3.47 -6.19 -18.92
C GLY A 18 4.13 -7.50 -19.38
N HIS A 19 5.38 -7.75 -18.98
CA HIS A 19 6.10 -8.97 -19.33
C HIS A 19 5.97 -10.07 -18.26
N CYS A 20 6.19 -9.74 -16.98
CA CYS A 20 6.23 -10.72 -15.89
C CYS A 20 5.07 -10.60 -14.88
N GLY A 21 4.24 -9.56 -14.96
CA GLY A 21 3.14 -9.33 -14.01
C GLY A 21 3.56 -8.86 -12.62
N CYS A 22 4.87 -8.71 -12.35
CA CYS A 22 5.35 -8.21 -11.07
C CYS A 22 4.87 -6.78 -10.79
N PRO A 23 4.59 -6.41 -9.52
CA PRO A 23 4.24 -5.04 -9.15
C PRO A 23 5.42 -4.10 -9.43
N VAL A 24 5.13 -2.92 -9.98
CA VAL A 24 6.15 -1.90 -10.30
C VAL A 24 5.89 -0.58 -9.56
N PRO A 25 6.91 0.28 -9.40
CA PRO A 25 6.74 1.60 -8.82
C PRO A 25 5.65 2.40 -9.53
N ARG A 26 4.92 3.23 -8.76
CA ARG A 26 3.92 4.14 -9.31
C ARG A 26 3.95 5.49 -8.61
N LEU A 27 3.57 6.53 -9.34
CA LEU A 27 3.25 7.83 -8.75
C LEU A 27 1.80 7.85 -8.24
N THR A 28 1.56 8.54 -7.14
CA THR A 28 0.22 8.85 -6.66
C THR A 28 -0.50 9.76 -7.65
N ARG A 29 -1.84 9.78 -7.62
CA ARG A 29 -2.67 10.58 -8.57
C ARG A 29 -2.30 12.07 -8.57
N ASN A 30 -1.89 12.60 -7.43
CA ASN A 30 -1.44 13.99 -7.28
C ASN A 30 0.02 14.24 -7.70
N GLY A 31 0.75 13.19 -8.12
CA GLY A 31 2.15 13.26 -8.53
C GLY A 31 3.16 13.54 -7.41
N LYS A 32 2.72 13.57 -6.14
CA LYS A 32 3.58 14.00 -5.01
C LYS A 32 4.38 12.88 -4.36
N ILE A 33 3.92 11.63 -4.47
CA ILE A 33 4.51 10.50 -3.77
C ILE A 33 4.79 9.37 -4.77
N MET A 34 6.00 8.82 -4.72
CA MET A 34 6.36 7.58 -5.39
C MET A 34 6.15 6.41 -4.43
N VAL A 35 5.31 5.45 -4.82
CA VAL A 35 5.11 4.21 -4.06
C VAL A 35 5.91 3.09 -4.73
N ILE A 36 6.85 2.52 -3.99
CA ILE A 36 7.75 1.46 -4.46
C ILE A 36 7.40 0.17 -3.70
N PRO A 37 7.08 -0.95 -4.40
CA PRO A 37 6.91 -2.24 -3.74
C PRO A 37 8.20 -2.68 -3.05
N ALA A 38 8.17 -2.99 -1.76
CA ALA A 38 9.38 -3.41 -1.03
C ALA A 38 10.04 -4.66 -1.64
N GLY A 39 9.22 -5.59 -2.18
CA GLY A 39 9.71 -6.80 -2.83
C GLY A 39 10.38 -6.58 -4.19
N SER A 40 10.41 -5.36 -4.73
CA SER A 40 11.16 -5.03 -5.95
C SER A 40 12.54 -4.42 -5.69
N LEU A 41 13.00 -4.39 -4.44
CA LEU A 41 14.31 -3.87 -4.05
C LEU A 41 15.34 -5.00 -4.00
N ASP A 42 16.53 -4.79 -4.59
CA ASP A 42 17.63 -5.76 -4.57
C ASP A 42 18.32 -5.83 -3.20
N THR A 43 18.19 -4.78 -2.40
CA THR A 43 18.81 -4.65 -1.07
C THR A 43 17.79 -4.18 -0.05
N ALA A 44 18.05 -4.47 1.23
CA ALA A 44 17.18 -4.03 2.31
C ALA A 44 17.13 -2.49 2.36
N PRO A 45 15.93 -1.88 2.39
CA PRO A 45 15.83 -0.44 2.55
C PRO A 45 16.32 -0.03 3.95
N PRO A 46 16.83 1.21 4.13
CA PRO A 46 17.28 1.70 5.43
C PRO A 46 16.11 2.04 6.38
N ILE A 47 14.88 1.62 6.05
CA ILE A 47 13.67 1.84 6.83
C ILE A 47 13.01 0.50 7.14
N THR A 48 12.46 0.38 8.35
CA THR A 48 11.64 -0.76 8.75
C THR A 48 10.15 -0.42 8.67
N PRO A 49 9.26 -1.41 8.56
CA PRO A 49 7.83 -1.18 8.68
C PRO A 49 7.49 -0.45 9.99
N THR A 50 6.64 0.57 9.91
CA THR A 50 6.26 1.40 11.08
C THR A 50 4.82 1.19 11.52
N ALA A 51 3.97 0.62 10.68
CA ALA A 51 2.58 0.31 10.98
C ALA A 51 2.01 -0.72 10.00
N HIS A 52 0.92 -1.38 10.39
CA HIS A 52 0.07 -2.16 9.50
C HIS A 52 -1.25 -1.42 9.22
N ILE A 53 -1.56 -1.20 7.95
CA ILE A 53 -2.76 -0.48 7.50
C ILE A 53 -3.74 -1.48 6.88
N PHE A 54 -5.04 -1.26 7.04
CA PHE A 54 -6.10 -2.21 6.69
C PHE A 54 -6.00 -3.55 7.42
N TRP A 55 -5.54 -3.53 8.66
CA TRP A 55 -5.29 -4.71 9.48
C TRP A 55 -6.55 -5.54 9.75
N ALA A 56 -7.70 -4.88 9.82
CA ALA A 56 -8.99 -5.55 10.03
C ALA A 56 -9.37 -6.46 8.84
N SER A 57 -8.90 -6.15 7.63
CA SER A 57 -9.20 -6.91 6.40
C SER A 57 -8.18 -8.00 6.07
N ARG A 58 -7.20 -8.25 6.95
CA ARG A 58 -6.19 -9.29 6.74
C ARG A 58 -6.81 -10.69 6.88
N ALA A 59 -6.20 -11.67 6.23
CA ALA A 59 -6.56 -13.07 6.44
C ALA A 59 -6.23 -13.51 7.88
N SER A 60 -7.06 -14.38 8.46
CA SER A 60 -6.87 -14.88 9.84
C SER A 60 -5.57 -15.65 10.05
N TRP A 61 -5.02 -16.25 8.99
CA TRP A 61 -3.75 -16.96 8.98
C TRP A 61 -2.52 -16.06 8.74
N GLY A 62 -2.71 -14.73 8.65
CA GLY A 62 -1.62 -13.79 8.50
C GLY A 62 -0.73 -13.71 9.75
N CYS A 63 0.48 -13.17 9.57
CA CYS A 63 1.42 -12.95 10.68
C CYS A 63 0.82 -12.04 11.76
N ALA A 64 1.28 -12.20 13.00
CA ALA A 64 1.02 -11.23 14.06
C ALA A 64 1.64 -9.86 13.72
N SER A 65 1.15 -8.78 14.35
CA SER A 65 1.63 -7.42 14.06
C SER A 65 3.11 -7.20 14.40
N GLY A 66 3.69 -8.06 15.23
CA GLY A 66 5.07 -7.90 15.71
C GLY A 66 5.23 -6.71 16.64
N GLY A 67 4.16 -6.27 17.31
CA GLY A 67 4.16 -5.09 18.18
C GLY A 67 4.02 -3.75 17.45
N LEU A 68 3.94 -3.75 16.11
CA LEU A 68 3.70 -2.54 15.34
C LEU A 68 2.24 -2.05 15.53
N PRO A 69 2.02 -0.72 15.51
CA PRO A 69 0.69 -0.13 15.45
C PRO A 69 -0.13 -0.72 14.28
N THR A 70 -1.42 -0.97 14.53
CA THR A 70 -2.35 -1.52 13.54
C THR A 70 -3.51 -0.57 13.34
N HIS A 71 -3.88 -0.33 12.08
CA HIS A 71 -4.99 0.53 11.70
C HIS A 71 -5.98 -0.25 10.84
N ALA A 72 -7.29 -0.11 11.13
CA ALA A 72 -8.34 -0.75 10.33
C ALA A 72 -8.47 -0.12 8.94
N GLU A 73 -8.12 1.16 8.81
CA GLU A 73 -8.18 1.98 7.59
C GLU A 73 -6.94 2.88 7.51
N TYR A 74 -6.92 3.86 6.61
CA TYR A 74 -5.85 4.86 6.57
C TYR A 74 -5.79 5.67 7.88
N PRO A 75 -4.59 5.95 8.44
CA PRO A 75 -4.46 6.86 9.56
C PRO A 75 -4.90 8.28 9.16
N GLU A 76 -5.60 9.00 10.03
CA GLU A 76 -6.01 10.41 9.77
C GLU A 76 -4.82 11.35 9.53
N SER A 77 -3.64 10.98 10.02
CA SER A 77 -2.40 11.74 9.87
C SER A 77 -1.75 11.63 8.48
N TRP A 78 -2.30 10.84 7.55
CA TRP A 78 -1.76 10.59 6.20
C TRP A 78 -2.59 11.25 5.12
#